data_AF-A0A839T8Q7-F1
#
_entry.id   AF-A0A839T8Q7-F1
#
_cell.length_a   1.000
_cell.length_b   1.000
_cell.length_c   1.000
_cell.angle_alpha   90.00
_cell.angle_beta   90.00
_cell.angle_gamma   90.00
#
_symmetry.space_group_name_H-M   'P 1'
#
loop_
_entity.id
_entity.type
_entity.pdbx_description
1 polymer ?
#
loop_
_entity_poly.entity_id
_entity_poly.type
_entity_poly.pdbx_seq_one_letter_code
_entity_poly.pdbx_strand_id
1 'polypeptide(L)' 'MIEELAHHGYKLSARTLYPMLRSMEKKGYLVSEKQRAGRSVRHIYRVTPLGREALEMARGKIRELIGEMIEHR' A
#
# COMPACT_ATOMS: atom_id res chain seq x y z
N MET A 1 6.48 -2.66 -8.84
CA MET A 1 5.87 -1.85 -7.75
C MET A 1 6.62 -0.53 -7.54
N ILE A 2 7.95 -0.53 -7.31
CA ILE A 2 8.72 0.73 -7.24
C ILE A 2 8.57 1.54 -8.54
N GLU A 3 8.78 0.88 -9.69
CA GLU A 3 8.59 1.49 -11.02
C GLU A 3 7.16 2.02 -11.22
N GLU A 4 6.15 1.21 -10.89
CA GLU A 4 4.74 1.61 -10.98
C GLU A 4 4.44 2.86 -10.13
N LEU A 5 4.88 2.89 -8.87
CA LEU A 5 4.70 4.05 -8.00
C LEU A 5 5.44 5.28 -8.53
N ALA A 6 6.61 5.09 -9.13
CA ALA A 6 7.36 6.17 -9.78
C ALA A 6 6.60 6.73 -11.00
N HIS A 7 5.92 5.88 -11.79
CA HIS A 7 5.04 6.34 -12.87
C HIS A 7 3.87 7.19 -12.38
N HIS A 8 3.35 6.91 -11.17
CA HIS A 8 2.34 7.76 -10.49
C HIS A 8 2.93 8.98 -9.78
N GLY A 9 4.21 9.30 -10.01
CA GLY A 9 4.89 10.47 -9.46
C GLY A 9 5.45 10.29 -8.04
N TYR A 10 5.35 9.10 -7.45
CA TYR A 10 5.90 8.84 -6.12
C TYR A 10 7.39 8.49 -6.19
N LYS A 11 8.24 9.32 -5.55
CA LYS A 11 9.67 9.04 -5.38
C LYS A 11 9.93 8.19 -4.14
N LEU A 12 9.64 6.89 -4.24
CA LEU A 12 9.86 5.94 -3.15
C LEU A 12 11.07 5.04 -3.41
N SER A 13 11.95 4.93 -2.41
CA SER A 13 13.07 3.99 -2.45
C SER A 13 12.65 2.61 -1.96
N ALA A 14 13.42 1.58 -2.30
CA ALA A 14 13.29 0.25 -1.68
C ALA A 14 13.37 0.30 -0.15
N ARG A 15 14.22 1.17 0.41
CA ARG A 15 14.37 1.38 1.86
C ARG A 15 13.12 1.96 2.50
N THR A 16 12.24 2.60 1.74
CA THR A 16 10.97 3.14 2.23
C THR A 16 9.82 2.15 1.98
N LEU A 17 9.73 1.61 0.76
CA LEU A 17 8.63 0.76 0.34
C LEU A 17 8.56 -0.54 1.13
N TYR A 18 9.69 -1.25 1.28
CA TYR A 18 9.67 -2.56 1.92
C TYR A 18 9.33 -2.50 3.42
N PRO A 19 9.87 -1.57 4.23
CA PRO A 19 9.41 -1.40 5.60
C PRO A 19 7.92 -1.05 5.73
N MET A 20 7.38 -0.26 4.79
CA MET A 20 5.94 0.07 4.77
C MET A 20 5.09 -1.18 4.53
N LEU A 21 5.43 -2.00 3.53
CA LEU A 21 4.73 -3.27 3.25
C LEU A 21 4.81 -4.23 4.45
N ARG A 22 5.98 -4.31 5.11
CA ARG A 22 6.16 -5.12 6.33
C ARG A 22 5.32 -4.61 7.49
N SER A 23 5.17 -3.30 7.64
CA SER A 23 4.30 -2.71 8.66
C SER A 23 2.82 -3.04 8.40
N MET A 24 2.38 -2.94 7.14
CA MET A 24 1.01 -3.30 6.75
C MET A 24 0.72 -4.79 6.96
N GLU A 25 1.69 -5.66 6.70
CA GLU A 25 1.60 -7.09 7.01
C GLU A 25 1.51 -7.34 8.52
N LYS A 26 2.36 -6.69 9.33
CA LYS A 26 2.30 -6.79 10.81
C LYS A 26 0.95 -6.33 11.37
N LYS A 27 0.30 -5.35 10.74
CA LYS A 27 -1.04 -4.86 11.09
C LYS A 27 -2.17 -5.74 10.55
N GLY A 28 -1.87 -6.80 9.79
CA GLY A 28 -2.85 -7.72 9.23
C GLY A 28 -3.57 -7.22 7.97
N TYR A 29 -3.15 -6.10 7.39
CA TYR A 29 -3.74 -5.56 6.16
C TYR A 29 -3.24 -6.28 4.91
N LEU A 30 -2.03 -6.82 4.97
CA LEU A 30 -1.43 -7.62 3.91
C LEU A 30 -1.02 -8.99 4.45
N VAL A 31 -0.93 -9.95 3.54
CA VAL A 31 -0.22 -11.21 3.75
C VAL A 31 0.85 -11.34 2.66
N SER A 32 2.00 -11.92 2.98
CA SER A 32 3.02 -12.22 1.99
C SER A 32 3.24 -13.72 1.78
N GLU A 33 3.60 -14.08 0.55
CA GLU A 33 4.10 -15.40 0.20
C GLU A 33 5.45 -15.27 -0.50
N LYS A 34 6.35 -16.22 -0.22
CA LYS A 34 7.62 -16.34 -0.93
C LYS A 34 7.42 -17.23 -2.15
N GLN A 35 7.63 -16.68 -3.34
CA GLN A 35 7.65 -17.43 -4.58
C GLN A 35 9.07 -17.56 -5.09
N ARG A 36 9.46 -18.77 -5.50
CA ARG A 36 10.73 -18.97 -6.23
C ARG A 36 10.55 -18.50 -7.66
N ALA A 37 11.42 -17.60 -8.09
CA ALA A 37 11.56 -17.16 -9.47
C ALA A 37 12.97 -17.55 -9.94
N GLY A 38 13.11 -18.80 -10.40
CA GLY A 38 14.40 -19.40 -10.74
C GLY A 38 15.36 -19.44 -9.54
N ARG A 39 16.50 -18.74 -9.66
CA ARG A 39 17.51 -18.61 -8.60
C ARG A 39 17.18 -17.57 -7.52
N SER A 40 16.12 -16.78 -7.74
CA SER A 40 15.72 -15.68 -6.84
C SER A 40 14.45 -16.03 -6.06
N VAL A 41 14.27 -15.41 -4.89
CA VAL A 41 13.03 -15.48 -4.12
C VAL A 41 12.35 -14.12 -4.18
N ARG A 42 11.09 -14.10 -4.62
CA ARG A 42 10.25 -12.91 -4.66
C ARG A 42 9.20 -12.98 -3.57
N HIS A 43 9.06 -11.90 -2.80
CA HIS A 43 7.93 -11.71 -1.90
C HIS A 43 6.75 -11.12 -2.68
N ILE A 44 5.63 -11.82 -2.66
CA ILE A 44 4.36 -11.36 -3.22
C ILE A 44 3.45 -10.99 -2.07
N TYR A 45 2.99 -9.75 -2.04
CA TYR A 45 2.04 -9.25 -1.05
C TYR A 45 0.63 -9.26 -1.64
N ARG A 46 -0.35 -9.72 -0.85
CA ARG A 46 -1.77 -9.66 -1.19
C ARG A 46 -2.55 -9.01 -0.06
N VAL A 47 -3.62 -8.28 -0.43
CA VAL A 47 -4.52 -7.66 0.53
C VAL A 47 -5.40 -8.71 1.22
N THR A 48 -5.57 -8.57 2.53
CA THR A 48 -6.46 -9.42 3.35
C THR A 48 -7.89 -8.85 3.36
N PRO A 49 -8.90 -9.57 3.91
CA PRO A 49 -10.21 -8.99 4.18
C PRO A 49 -10.13 -7.72 5.04
N LEU A 50 -9.38 -7.76 6.15
CA LEU A 50 -9.14 -6.58 7.00
C LEU A 50 -8.47 -5.44 6.22
N GLY A 51 -7.53 -5.74 5.33
CA GLY A 51 -6.90 -4.74 4.48
C GLY A 51 -7.86 -4.08 3.49
N ARG A 52 -8.86 -4.82 2.97
CA ARG A 52 -9.90 -4.26 2.12
C ARG A 52 -10.82 -3.32 2.89
N GLU A 53 -11.26 -3.70 4.08
CA GLU A 53 -12.05 -2.83 4.96
C GLU A 53 -11.28 -1.55 5.32
N ALA A 54 -10.01 -1.69 5.70
CA ALA A 54 -9.14 -0.56 6.00
C ALA A 54 -8.96 0.39 4.79
N LEU A 55 -8.87 -0.16 3.58
CA LEU A 55 -8.79 0.64 2.36
C LEU A 55 -10.06 1.45 2.12
N GLU A 56 -11.25 0.85 2.27
CA GLU A 56 -12.52 1.57 2.09
C GLU A 56 -12.70 2.67 3.14
N MET A 57 -12.34 2.42 4.40
CA MET A 57 -12.33 3.45 5.43
C MET A 57 -11.37 4.60 5.09
N ALA A 58 -10.16 4.29 4.61
CA ALA A 58 -9.19 5.30 4.21
C ALA A 58 -9.68 6.14 3.02
N ARG A 59 -10.33 5.50 2.02
CA ARG A 59 -10.95 6.21 0.89
C ARG A 59 -12.06 7.15 1.35
N GLY A 60 -12.90 6.73 2.29
CA GLY A 60 -13.93 7.58 2.89
C GLY A 60 -13.33 8.83 3.51
N LYS A 61 -12.32 8.67 4.38
CA LYS A 61 -11.61 9.78 5.04
C LYS A 61 -10.95 10.75 4.07
N ILE A 62 -10.38 10.25 2.97
CA ILE A 62 -9.78 11.11 1.94
C ILE A 62 -10.87 11.96 1.25
N ARG A 63 -12.05 11.39 0.96
CA ARG A 63 -13.14 12.15 0.34
C ARG A 63 -13.66 13.25 1.27
N GLU A 64 -13.83 12.94 2.55
CA GLU A 64 -14.22 13.90 3.58
C GLU A 64 -13.22 15.06 3.66
N LEU A 65 -11.92 14.75 3.78
CA LEU A 65 -10.86 15.75 3.83
C LEU A 65 -10.84 16.66 2.59
N ILE A 66 -11.00 16.08 1.39
CA ILE A 66 -11.05 16.86 0.16
C ILE A 66 -12.30 17.75 0.12
N GLY A 67 -13.44 17.25 0.60
CA GLY A 67 -14.68 18.02 0.73
C GLY A 67 -14.49 19.24 1.62
N GLU A 68 -13.97 19.06 2.83
CA GLU A 68 -13.67 20.15 3.77
C GLU A 68 -12.74 21.21 3.16
N MET A 69 -11.69 20.78 2.44
CA MET A 69 -10.74 21.70 1.80
C MET A 69 -11.36 22.54 0.67
N ILE A 70 -12.39 22.02 -0.01
CA ILE A 70 -13.05 22.69 -1.14
C ILE A 70 -14.21 23.58 -0.65
N GLU A 71 -14.93 23.18 0.39
CA GLU A 71 -16.07 23.94 0.95
C GLU A 71 -15.64 25.19 1.73
N HIS A 72 -14.41 25.25 2.24
CA HIS A 72 -13.86 26.44 2.90
C HIS A 72 -13.23 27.46 1.94
N ARG A 73 -13.69 27.50 0.67
CA ARG A 73 -13.25 28.44 -0.35
C ARG A 73 -14.43 29.13 -1.01
#